data_AF-A0A8J8IWM8-F1
#
_entry.id   AF-A0A8J8IWM8-F1
#
_cell.length_a   1.000
_cell.length_b   1.000
_cell.length_c   1.000
_cell.angle_alpha   90.00
_cell.angle_beta   90.00
_cell.angle_gamma   90.00
#
_symmetry.space_group_name_H-M   'P 1'
#
loop_
_entity.id
_entity.type
_entity.pdbx_description
1 polymer ?
#
loop_
_entity_poly.entity_id
_entity_poly.type
_entity_poly.pdbx_seq_one_letter_code
_entity_poly.pdbx_strand_id
1 'polypeptide(L)'
;MNKRLLALVLVLVLVAAPLAVAFYGYSSYTKAVEPQKKPLAVKPVAVPFNGRTYPILLESYLTGDPLVDINMTLRSPYERATIILGDPSFKNCEGSEACVWRVRTVSELGTTIGAVFGVKYYIEELKKTKSNQSAKYKAFEETTERIDKRYLAFMPKVEIGLGLIGNKKHLLVVLKGPREGAEKNRIYCPKPGVIVLEGTTEDTLFVEVLLIKTIISSQVK
;
A
#
# COMPACT_ATOMS: atom_id res chain seq x y z
N MET A 1 36.01 29.96 20.52
CA MET A 1 35.56 28.55 20.40
C MET A 1 36.61 27.76 19.62
N ASN A 2 37.07 26.62 20.12
CA ASN A 2 38.14 25.84 19.47
C ASN A 2 37.62 25.24 18.15
N LYS A 3 38.25 25.59 17.02
CA LYS A 3 37.85 25.13 15.67
C LYS A 3 37.75 23.60 15.57
N ARG A 4 38.60 22.86 16.31
CA ARG A 4 38.57 21.40 16.39
C ARG A 4 37.34 20.87 17.13
N LEU A 5 36.92 21.56 18.20
CA LEU A 5 35.71 21.21 18.95
C LEU A 5 34.46 21.48 18.10
N LEU A 6 34.40 22.63 17.42
CA LEU A 6 33.30 22.94 16.49
C LEU A 6 33.20 21.86 15.39
N ALA A 7 34.32 21.51 14.74
CA ALA A 7 34.33 20.51 13.69
C ALA A 7 33.84 19.14 14.20
N LEU A 8 34.27 18.72 15.40
CA LEU A 8 33.84 17.47 16.00
C LEU A 8 32.35 17.46 16.35
N VAL A 9 31.84 18.55 16.92
CA VAL A 9 30.40 18.71 17.19
C VAL A 9 29.60 18.66 15.89
N LEU A 10 30.08 19.32 14.83
CA LEU A 10 29.41 19.38 13.55
C LEU A 10 29.37 18.01 12.86
N VAL A 11 30.46 17.25 12.91
CA VAL A 11 30.51 15.84 12.46
C VAL A 11 29.55 14.98 13.27
N LEU A 12 29.55 15.13 14.61
CA LEU A 12 28.66 14.36 15.46
C LEU A 12 27.19 14.65 15.16
N VAL A 13 26.81 15.91 14.94
CA VAL A 13 25.45 16.28 14.54
C VAL A 13 25.10 15.73 13.16
N LEU A 14 26.01 15.82 12.19
CA LEU A 14 25.80 15.30 10.82
C LEU A 14 25.58 13.78 10.78
N VAL A 15 26.12 13.02 11.73
CA VAL A 15 25.92 11.56 11.81
C VAL A 15 24.76 11.19 12.73
N ALA A 16 24.66 11.82 13.91
CA ALA A 16 23.64 11.49 14.90
C ALA A 16 22.23 11.90 14.44
N ALA A 17 22.08 13.04 13.76
CA ALA A 17 20.77 13.50 13.33
C ALA A 17 20.10 12.57 12.30
N PRO A 18 20.76 12.14 11.20
CA PRO A 18 20.16 11.16 10.28
C PRO A 18 19.82 9.82 10.95
N LEU A 19 20.66 9.33 11.87
CA LEU A 19 20.39 8.10 12.60
C LEU A 19 19.18 8.25 13.53
N ALA A 20 19.05 9.37 14.23
CA ALA A 20 17.89 9.66 15.06
C ALA A 20 16.60 9.74 14.23
N VAL A 21 16.65 10.38 13.06
CA VAL A 21 15.51 10.45 12.13
C VAL A 21 15.14 9.06 11.61
N ALA A 22 16.13 8.25 11.21
CA ALA A 22 15.89 6.89 10.74
C ALA A 22 15.28 6.03 11.84
N PHE A 23 15.79 6.10 13.06
CA PHE A 23 15.25 5.38 14.21
C PHE A 23 13.82 5.83 14.56
N TYR A 24 13.56 7.14 14.55
CA TYR A 24 12.22 7.68 14.76
C TYR A 24 11.23 7.19 13.70
N GLY A 25 11.62 7.20 12.42
CA GLY A 25 10.82 6.64 11.33
C GLY A 25 10.53 5.16 11.54
N TYR A 26 11.57 4.36 11.80
CA TYR A 26 11.41 2.92 12.00
C TYR A 26 10.48 2.60 13.18
N SER A 27 10.66 3.28 14.33
CA SER A 27 9.82 3.08 15.52
C SER A 27 8.38 3.58 15.36
N SER A 28 8.15 4.53 14.44
CA SER A 28 6.81 5.06 14.13
C SER A 28 6.08 4.27 13.04
N TYR A 29 6.74 3.33 12.37
CA TYR A 29 6.17 2.50 11.30
C TYR A 29 4.85 1.85 11.71
N THR A 30 4.82 1.13 12.84
CA THR A 30 3.63 0.39 13.29
C THR A 30 2.46 1.35 13.49
N LYS A 31 2.70 2.54 14.04
CA LYS A 31 1.67 3.57 14.22
C LYS A 31 1.12 4.13 12.91
N ALA A 32 1.89 4.05 11.83
CA ALA A 32 1.50 4.54 10.52
C ALA A 32 0.63 3.55 9.73
N VAL A 33 0.75 2.24 9.99
CA VAL A 33 0.03 1.19 9.25
C VAL A 33 -0.99 0.43 10.10
N GLU A 34 -0.87 0.46 11.43
CA GLU A 34 -1.83 -0.19 12.33
C GLU A 34 -2.78 0.83 12.95
N PRO A 35 -4.08 0.50 13.06
CA PRO A 35 -5.05 1.38 13.66
C PRO A 35 -4.78 1.55 15.15
N GLN A 36 -4.75 2.81 15.61
CA GLN A 36 -4.51 3.15 17.02
C GLN A 36 -5.80 3.19 17.87
N LYS A 37 -6.95 2.97 17.23
CA LYS A 37 -8.28 3.06 17.82
C LYS A 37 -9.10 1.85 17.38
N LYS A 38 -10.24 1.63 18.01
CA LYS A 38 -11.22 0.65 17.51
C LYS A 38 -11.86 1.17 16.21
N PRO A 39 -12.26 0.26 15.29
CA PRO A 39 -12.95 0.66 14.08
C PRO A 39 -14.29 1.32 14.43
N LEU A 40 -14.66 2.32 13.63
CA LEU A 40 -15.96 2.99 13.70
C LEU A 40 -17.08 2.06 13.25
N ALA A 41 -16.77 1.21 12.26
CA ALA A 41 -17.66 0.17 11.76
C ALA A 41 -16.86 -1.03 11.26
N VAL A 42 -17.47 -2.21 11.35
CA VAL A 42 -16.92 -3.46 10.81
C VAL A 42 -18.00 -4.10 9.96
N LYS A 43 -17.68 -4.39 8.70
CA LYS A 43 -18.58 -5.05 7.75
C LYS A 43 -17.99 -6.40 7.34
N PRO A 44 -18.56 -7.53 7.77
CA PRO A 44 -18.13 -8.84 7.30
C PRO A 44 -18.58 -9.03 5.84
N VAL A 45 -17.67 -9.55 5.02
CA VAL A 45 -17.93 -9.90 3.63
C VAL A 45 -17.48 -11.34 3.40
N ALA A 46 -18.37 -12.15 2.84
CA ALA A 46 -18.08 -13.51 2.43
C ALA A 46 -17.68 -13.51 0.95
N VAL A 47 -16.45 -13.91 0.66
CA VAL A 47 -15.93 -13.95 -0.72
C VAL A 47 -15.80 -15.40 -1.18
N PRO A 48 -16.62 -15.86 -2.15
CA PRO A 48 -16.49 -17.20 -2.71
C PRO A 48 -15.28 -17.26 -3.66
N PHE A 49 -14.37 -18.20 -3.43
CA PHE A 49 -13.20 -18.44 -4.28
C PHE A 49 -12.78 -19.91 -4.23
N ASN A 50 -12.58 -20.54 -5.40
CA ASN A 50 -12.19 -21.94 -5.54
C ASN A 50 -13.02 -22.93 -4.70
N GLY A 51 -14.34 -22.74 -4.66
CA GLY A 51 -15.26 -23.62 -3.91
C GLY A 51 -15.22 -23.44 -2.39
N ARG A 52 -14.48 -22.45 -1.87
CA ARG A 52 -14.45 -22.05 -0.46
C ARG A 52 -15.02 -20.65 -0.29
N THR A 53 -15.51 -20.35 0.91
CA THR A 53 -15.95 -18.99 1.27
C THR A 53 -14.98 -18.40 2.28
N TYR A 54 -14.39 -17.27 1.94
CA TYR A 54 -13.42 -16.57 2.78
C TYR A 54 -14.12 -15.44 3.54
N PRO A 55 -14.17 -15.49 4.89
CA PRO A 55 -14.68 -14.39 5.69
C PRO A 55 -13.62 -13.29 5.79
N ILE A 56 -13.93 -12.10 5.26
CA ILE A 56 -13.04 -10.93 5.28
C ILE A 56 -13.77 -9.79 5.99
N LEU A 57 -13.08 -9.13 6.92
CA LEU A 57 -13.62 -7.98 7.63
C LEU A 57 -13.21 -6.69 6.93
N LEU A 58 -14.17 -5.88 6.50
CA LEU A 58 -13.90 -4.51 6.08
C LEU A 58 -14.06 -3.59 7.29
N GLU A 59 -12.97 -2.94 7.70
CA GLU A 59 -12.97 -2.06 8.88
C GLU A 59 -12.85 -0.58 8.47
N SER A 60 -13.73 0.25 9.03
CA SER A 60 -13.70 1.70 8.83
C SER A 60 -13.04 2.40 10.01
N TYR A 61 -12.16 3.35 9.71
CA TYR A 61 -11.49 4.19 10.71
C TYR A 61 -11.64 5.69 10.42
N LEU A 62 -12.19 6.07 9.25
CA LEU A 62 -12.28 7.46 8.81
C LEU A 62 -13.72 7.98 8.80
N THR A 63 -14.62 7.30 8.09
CA THR A 63 -15.98 7.81 7.83
C THR A 63 -17.10 7.05 8.55
N GLY A 64 -16.83 5.85 9.05
CA GLY A 64 -17.85 4.93 9.54
C GLY A 64 -18.44 4.01 8.46
N ASP A 65 -18.04 4.15 7.19
CA ASP A 65 -18.32 3.20 6.12
C ASP A 65 -17.01 2.69 5.50
N PRO A 66 -16.71 1.38 5.63
CA PRO A 66 -15.43 0.86 5.14
C PRO A 66 -15.31 0.89 3.61
N LEU A 67 -16.42 0.82 2.87
CA LEU A 67 -16.38 0.93 1.41
C LEU A 67 -16.04 2.36 0.97
N VAL A 68 -16.56 3.35 1.69
CA VAL A 68 -16.23 4.76 1.46
C VAL A 68 -14.76 5.01 1.78
N ASP A 69 -14.26 4.52 2.92
CA ASP A 69 -12.85 4.65 3.32
C ASP A 69 -11.91 4.07 2.26
N ILE A 70 -12.19 2.86 1.78
CA ILE A 70 -11.40 2.19 0.73
C ILE A 70 -11.47 2.98 -0.58
N ASN A 71 -12.66 3.40 -1.01
CA ASN A 71 -12.84 4.08 -2.28
C ASN A 71 -12.16 5.47 -2.30
N MET A 72 -12.36 6.26 -1.24
CA MET A 72 -11.69 7.55 -1.08
C MET A 72 -10.17 7.38 -1.03
N THR A 73 -9.68 6.36 -0.32
CA THR A 73 -8.26 6.07 -0.24
C THR A 73 -7.68 5.65 -1.57
N LEU A 74 -8.36 4.84 -2.38
CA LEU A 74 -7.80 4.35 -3.65
C LEU A 74 -7.92 5.38 -4.79
N ARG A 75 -8.99 6.18 -4.83
CA ARG A 75 -9.29 7.10 -5.95
C ARG A 75 -8.82 8.54 -5.74
N SER A 76 -8.16 8.83 -4.62
CA SER A 76 -7.57 10.17 -4.41
C SER A 76 -6.47 10.47 -5.44
N PRO A 77 -6.26 11.76 -5.81
CA PRO A 77 -5.34 12.15 -6.89
C PRO A 77 -3.88 12.18 -6.41
N TYR A 78 -3.30 11.00 -6.15
CA TYR A 78 -1.92 10.89 -5.71
C TYR A 78 -0.92 11.19 -6.84
N GLU A 79 0.27 11.66 -6.46
CA GLU A 79 1.40 11.91 -7.35
C GLU A 79 2.25 10.64 -7.56
N ARG A 80 2.25 9.74 -6.56
CA ARG A 80 2.93 8.43 -6.56
C ARG A 80 2.13 7.39 -5.79
N ALA A 81 2.42 6.12 -6.03
CA ALA A 81 1.97 5.03 -5.20
C ALA A 81 3.13 4.09 -4.84
N THR A 82 3.07 3.46 -3.68
CA THR A 82 3.96 2.37 -3.30
C THR A 82 3.15 1.17 -2.83
N ILE A 83 3.44 0.02 -3.44
CA ILE A 83 2.91 -1.26 -3.03
C ILE A 83 4.01 -1.98 -2.25
N ILE A 84 3.74 -2.22 -0.96
CA ILE A 84 4.58 -3.06 -0.12
C ILE A 84 4.19 -4.51 -0.35
N LEU A 85 5.13 -5.26 -0.91
CA LEU A 85 4.92 -6.64 -1.33
C LEU A 85 4.88 -7.62 -0.16
N GLY A 86 5.40 -7.25 1.00
CA GLY A 86 5.60 -8.13 2.15
C GLY A 86 7.06 -8.20 2.59
N ASP A 87 7.39 -9.19 3.39
CA ASP A 87 8.70 -9.41 3.98
C ASP A 87 9.79 -9.63 2.90
N PRO A 88 11.02 -9.11 3.10
CA PRO A 88 12.12 -9.31 2.17
C PRO A 88 12.47 -10.77 1.87
N SER A 89 12.07 -11.73 2.71
CA SER A 89 12.26 -13.17 2.45
C SER A 89 11.47 -13.69 1.25
N PHE A 90 10.51 -12.94 0.72
CA PHE A 90 9.87 -13.23 -0.57
C PHE A 90 10.70 -12.78 -1.77
N LYS A 91 11.79 -12.04 -1.57
CA LYS A 91 12.71 -11.68 -2.65
C LYS A 91 13.41 -12.94 -3.15
N ASN A 92 13.21 -13.27 -4.42
CA ASN A 92 13.72 -14.49 -5.07
C ASN A 92 13.22 -15.77 -4.38
N CYS A 93 12.02 -15.74 -3.79
CA CYS A 93 11.41 -16.98 -3.35
C CYS A 93 11.13 -17.87 -4.57
N GLU A 94 11.39 -19.17 -4.43
CA GLU A 94 11.15 -20.16 -5.50
C GLU A 94 10.48 -21.39 -4.91
N GLY A 95 9.61 -22.02 -5.70
CA GLY A 95 9.08 -23.37 -5.44
C GLY A 95 8.09 -23.56 -4.29
N SER A 96 7.99 -22.62 -3.33
CA SER A 96 7.01 -22.74 -2.23
C SER A 96 5.62 -22.24 -2.61
N GLU A 97 4.58 -22.89 -2.10
CA GLU A 97 3.18 -22.49 -2.33
C GLU A 97 2.93 -21.03 -1.88
N ALA A 98 3.48 -20.64 -0.72
CA ALA A 98 3.41 -19.27 -0.23
C ALA A 98 3.99 -18.25 -1.21
N CYS A 99 5.10 -18.59 -1.87
CA CYS A 99 5.70 -17.73 -2.89
C CYS A 99 4.81 -17.59 -4.13
N VAL A 100 4.25 -18.71 -4.60
CA VAL A 100 3.35 -18.70 -5.77
C VAL A 100 2.14 -17.80 -5.50
N TRP A 101 1.52 -17.93 -4.33
CA TRP A 101 0.42 -17.06 -3.93
C TRP A 101 0.86 -15.61 -3.84
N ARG A 102 2.00 -15.32 -3.21
CA ARG A 102 2.48 -13.94 -3.06
C ARG A 102 2.72 -13.27 -4.41
N VAL A 103 3.37 -13.96 -5.36
CA VAL A 103 3.60 -13.44 -6.72
C VAL A 103 2.27 -13.16 -7.42
N ARG A 104 1.29 -14.06 -7.31
CA ARG A 104 -0.06 -13.86 -7.87
C ARG A 104 -0.75 -12.65 -7.26
N THR A 105 -0.75 -12.54 -5.93
CA THR A 105 -1.33 -11.42 -5.17
C THR A 105 -0.71 -10.09 -5.57
N VAL A 106 0.61 -10.01 -5.65
CA VAL A 106 1.33 -8.80 -6.07
C VAL A 106 1.02 -8.41 -7.51
N SER A 107 0.93 -9.39 -8.41
CA SER A 107 0.60 -9.15 -9.81
C SER A 107 -0.80 -8.58 -9.96
N GLU A 108 -1.79 -9.24 -9.34
CA GLU A 108 -3.20 -8.82 -9.40
C GLU A 108 -3.45 -7.48 -8.70
N LEU A 109 -2.75 -7.23 -7.60
CA LEU A 109 -2.82 -5.94 -6.92
C LEU A 109 -2.18 -4.85 -7.77
N GLY A 110 -1.03 -5.12 -8.38
CA GLY A 110 -0.33 -4.18 -9.26
C GLY A 110 -1.19 -3.75 -10.44
N THR A 111 -1.88 -4.69 -11.10
CA THR A 111 -2.80 -4.37 -12.20
C THR A 111 -4.01 -3.58 -11.70
N THR A 112 -4.56 -3.95 -10.54
CA THR A 112 -5.71 -3.26 -9.93
C THR A 112 -5.38 -1.82 -9.55
N ILE A 113 -4.26 -1.58 -8.86
CA ILE A 113 -3.82 -0.23 -8.48
C ILE A 113 -3.39 0.57 -9.71
N GLY A 114 -2.70 -0.06 -10.67
CA GLY A 114 -2.33 0.56 -11.94
C GLY A 114 -3.55 1.07 -12.72
N ALA A 115 -4.61 0.27 -12.79
CA ALA A 115 -5.85 0.67 -13.45
C ALA A 115 -6.48 1.90 -12.78
N VAL A 116 -6.56 1.94 -11.43
CA VAL A 116 -7.13 3.08 -10.68
C VAL A 116 -6.29 4.34 -10.86
N PHE A 117 -4.97 4.22 -10.71
CA PHE A 117 -4.04 5.34 -10.79
C PHE A 117 -3.95 5.90 -12.22
N GLY A 118 -4.01 5.03 -13.22
CA GLY A 118 -3.93 5.39 -14.64
C GLY A 118 -5.15 6.16 -15.17
N VAL A 119 -6.31 6.11 -14.51
CA VAL A 119 -7.55 6.77 -14.98
C VAL A 119 -7.34 8.26 -15.24
N LYS A 120 -6.64 8.95 -14.33
CA LYS A 120 -6.38 10.40 -14.45
C LYS A 120 -5.65 10.70 -15.76
N TYR A 121 -4.53 10.02 -15.99
CA TYR A 121 -3.67 10.22 -17.16
C TYR A 121 -4.36 9.80 -18.46
N TYR A 122 -5.14 8.72 -18.40
CA TYR A 122 -5.97 8.27 -19.52
C TYR A 122 -6.97 9.37 -19.94
N ILE A 123 -7.72 9.93 -18.99
CA ILE A 123 -8.72 10.97 -19.28
C ILE A 123 -8.06 12.25 -19.77
N GLU A 124 -6.94 12.67 -19.16
CA GLU A 124 -6.20 13.86 -19.56
C GLU A 124 -5.69 13.74 -21.01
N GLU A 125 -5.13 12.60 -21.38
CA GLU A 125 -4.61 12.38 -22.73
C GLU A 125 -5.73 12.20 -23.75
N LEU A 126 -6.80 11.48 -23.40
CA LEU A 126 -7.97 11.33 -24.27
C LEU A 126 -8.60 12.68 -24.63
N LYS A 127 -8.64 13.62 -23.68
CA LYS A 127 -9.13 15.00 -23.93
C LYS A 127 -8.23 15.77 -24.90
N LYS A 128 -6.92 15.51 -24.91
CA LYS A 128 -5.94 16.18 -25.77
C LYS A 128 -5.91 15.59 -27.18
N THR A 129 -5.74 14.28 -27.28
CA THR A 129 -5.46 13.61 -28.57
C THR A 129 -6.71 13.02 -29.22
N LYS A 130 -7.81 12.87 -28.46
CA LYS A 130 -9.02 12.13 -28.85
C LYS A 130 -8.75 10.68 -29.29
N SER A 131 -7.56 10.15 -29.00
CA SER A 131 -7.13 8.81 -29.37
C SER A 131 -7.08 7.90 -28.15
N ASN A 132 -7.87 6.83 -28.18
CA ASN A 132 -7.92 5.84 -27.12
C ASN A 132 -6.57 5.10 -26.97
N GLN A 133 -5.88 4.83 -28.09
CA GLN A 133 -4.60 4.13 -28.06
C GLN A 133 -3.49 4.96 -27.40
N SER A 134 -3.40 6.25 -27.76
CA SER A 134 -2.46 7.19 -27.13
C SER A 134 -2.75 7.34 -25.64
N ALA A 135 -4.03 7.46 -25.25
CA ALA A 135 -4.42 7.56 -23.86
C ALA A 135 -4.06 6.32 -23.03
N LYS A 136 -4.24 5.11 -23.57
CA LYS A 136 -3.82 3.86 -22.91
C LYS A 136 -2.30 3.80 -22.72
N TYR A 137 -1.54 4.16 -23.77
CA TYR A 137 -0.09 4.17 -23.69
C TYR A 137 0.40 5.15 -22.62
N LYS A 138 -0.15 6.37 -22.61
CA LYS A 138 0.23 7.39 -21.62
C LYS A 138 -0.10 6.98 -20.19
N ALA A 139 -1.29 6.41 -19.97
CA ALA A 139 -1.66 5.88 -18.67
C ALA A 139 -0.72 4.75 -18.21
N PHE A 140 -0.36 3.83 -19.10
CA PHE A 140 0.57 2.75 -18.80
C PHE A 140 1.97 3.26 -18.46
N GLU A 141 2.50 4.21 -19.24
CA GLU A 141 3.79 4.87 -18.99
C GLU A 141 3.82 5.52 -17.60
N GLU A 142 2.86 6.40 -17.31
CA GLU A 142 2.81 7.13 -16.03
C GLU A 142 2.60 6.18 -14.84
N THR A 143 1.80 5.12 -14.98
CA THR A 143 1.64 4.12 -13.91
C THR A 143 2.92 3.34 -13.66
N THR A 144 3.69 3.01 -14.71
CA THR A 144 4.96 2.28 -14.57
C THR A 144 6.02 3.13 -13.89
N GLU A 145 6.07 4.43 -14.19
CA GLU A 145 7.05 5.35 -13.58
C GLU A 145 6.73 5.75 -12.14
N ARG A 146 5.44 5.78 -11.77
CA ARG A 146 4.97 6.36 -10.49
C ARG A 146 4.53 5.34 -9.45
N ILE A 147 4.40 4.07 -9.82
CA ILE A 147 4.03 2.99 -8.90
C ILE A 147 5.30 2.19 -8.54
N ASP A 148 5.80 2.43 -7.34
CA ASP A 148 6.93 1.71 -6.78
C ASP A 148 6.46 0.39 -6.15
N LYS A 149 7.17 -0.71 -6.42
CA LYS A 149 6.98 -2.01 -5.75
C LYS A 149 8.18 -2.27 -4.84
N ARG A 150 7.95 -2.38 -3.53
CA ARG A 150 9.04 -2.52 -2.52
C ARG A 150 8.73 -3.62 -1.52
N TYR A 151 9.75 -4.27 -0.99
CA TYR A 151 9.61 -5.16 0.17
C TYR A 151 9.66 -4.35 1.46
N LEU A 152 9.09 -4.88 2.54
CA LEU A 152 9.02 -4.26 3.86
C LEU A 152 10.36 -4.36 4.62
N ALA A 153 11.43 -3.87 3.99
CA ALA A 153 12.76 -3.76 4.58
C ALA A 153 12.86 -2.53 5.52
N PHE A 154 14.05 -2.32 6.09
CA PHE A 154 14.32 -1.20 7.00
C PHE A 154 13.93 0.16 6.41
N MET A 155 14.45 0.52 5.23
CA MET A 155 14.21 1.85 4.65
C MET A 155 12.72 2.14 4.34
N PRO A 156 11.97 1.23 3.70
CA PRO A 156 10.52 1.43 3.54
C PRO A 156 9.78 1.62 4.86
N LYS A 157 10.13 0.89 5.93
CA LYS A 157 9.54 1.10 7.26
C LYS A 157 9.83 2.52 7.78
N VAL A 158 11.07 3.00 7.62
CA VAL A 158 11.46 4.37 7.98
C VAL A 158 10.65 5.40 7.19
N GLU A 159 10.60 5.30 5.87
CA GLU A 159 9.88 6.24 5.00
C GLU A 159 8.38 6.31 5.34
N ILE A 160 7.76 5.16 5.61
CA ILE A 160 6.36 5.06 6.01
C ILE A 160 6.14 5.71 7.38
N GLY A 161 7.00 5.41 8.36
CA GLY A 161 6.87 5.96 9.71
C GLY A 161 7.16 7.46 9.80
N LEU A 162 8.02 7.99 8.92
CA LEU A 162 8.22 9.44 8.75
C LEU A 162 7.06 10.11 7.99
N GLY A 163 6.14 9.33 7.41
CA GLY A 163 5.02 9.85 6.62
C GLY A 163 5.42 10.35 5.23
N LEU A 164 6.62 9.99 4.74
CA LEU A 164 7.05 10.28 3.37
C LEU A 164 6.24 9.45 2.36
N ILE A 165 5.84 8.25 2.76
CA ILE A 165 4.95 7.33 2.03
C ILE A 165 3.67 7.15 2.86
N GLY A 166 2.51 7.06 2.21
CA GLY A 166 1.24 6.86 2.90
C GLY A 166 0.66 8.16 3.45
N ASN A 167 0.44 9.12 2.54
CA ASN A 167 -0.05 10.46 2.84
C ASN A 167 -0.95 10.96 1.69
N LYS A 168 -1.41 12.22 1.74
CA LYS A 168 -2.33 12.80 0.74
C LYS A 168 -1.79 12.86 -0.69
N LYS A 169 -0.47 12.75 -0.88
CA LYS A 169 0.19 12.79 -2.19
C LYS A 169 0.78 11.45 -2.62
N HIS A 170 0.92 10.51 -1.69
CA HIS A 170 1.55 9.22 -1.93
C HIS A 170 0.72 8.09 -1.34
N LEU A 171 0.06 7.32 -2.20
CA LEU A 171 -0.69 6.12 -1.79
C LEU A 171 0.26 5.02 -1.31
N LEU A 172 -0.04 4.44 -0.16
CA LEU A 172 0.59 3.25 0.37
C LEU A 172 -0.42 2.10 0.39
N VAL A 173 -0.06 1.00 -0.28
CA VAL A 173 -0.80 -0.27 -0.19
C VAL A 173 0.11 -1.29 0.49
N VAL A 174 -0.32 -1.87 1.60
CA VAL A 174 0.47 -2.85 2.36
C VAL A 174 -0.17 -4.22 2.28
N LEU A 175 0.58 -5.21 1.80
CA LEU A 175 0.26 -6.62 1.93
C LEU A 175 0.86 -7.17 3.24
N LYS A 176 0.01 -7.46 4.22
CA LYS A 176 0.39 -8.07 5.50
C LYS A 176 -0.14 -9.51 5.53
N GLY A 177 0.71 -10.46 5.21
CA GLY A 177 0.45 -11.90 5.29
C GLY A 177 1.02 -12.54 6.56
N PRO A 178 1.06 -13.88 6.63
CA PRO A 178 1.52 -14.63 7.79
C PRO A 178 2.95 -14.28 8.24
N ARG A 179 3.87 -14.11 7.28
CA ARG A 179 5.27 -13.76 7.58
C ARG A 179 5.42 -12.36 8.16
N GLU A 180 4.46 -11.49 7.89
CA GLU A 180 4.40 -10.13 8.44
C GLU A 180 3.62 -10.08 9.77
N GLY A 181 3.20 -11.23 10.31
CA GLY A 181 2.44 -11.33 11.56
C GLY A 181 0.97 -10.93 11.41
N ALA A 182 0.33 -11.30 10.31
CA ALA A 182 -1.12 -11.15 10.16
C ALA A 182 -1.89 -12.02 11.16
N GLU A 183 -2.84 -11.42 11.86
CA GLU A 183 -3.65 -12.08 12.89
C GLU A 183 -5.11 -12.25 12.47
N LYS A 184 -5.57 -11.45 11.50
CA LYS A 184 -6.96 -11.41 11.03
C LYS A 184 -7.02 -11.32 9.51
N ASN A 185 -8.17 -11.71 8.95
CA ASN A 185 -8.52 -11.48 7.55
C ASN A 185 -9.31 -10.18 7.45
N ARG A 186 -8.65 -9.09 7.07
CA ARG A 186 -9.27 -7.78 7.05
C ARG A 186 -8.62 -6.81 6.07
N ILE A 187 -9.45 -5.88 5.61
CA ILE A 187 -9.03 -4.76 4.78
C ILE A 187 -9.43 -3.48 5.49
N TYR A 188 -8.47 -2.55 5.62
CA TYR A 188 -8.72 -1.31 6.33
C TYR A 188 -7.85 -0.15 5.85
N CYS A 189 -8.34 1.07 6.09
CA CYS A 189 -7.61 2.31 5.84
C CYS A 189 -7.39 3.04 7.17
N PRO A 190 -6.21 2.88 7.82
CA PRO A 190 -5.99 3.46 9.15
C PRO A 190 -5.91 4.99 9.12
N LYS A 191 -5.54 5.56 7.97
CA LYS A 191 -5.47 7.00 7.70
C LYS A 191 -5.58 7.23 6.17
N PRO A 192 -5.92 8.46 5.72
CA PRO A 192 -5.91 8.79 4.30
C PRO A 192 -4.55 8.52 3.66
N GLY A 193 -4.54 7.89 2.48
CA GLY A 193 -3.31 7.52 1.78
C GLY A 193 -2.72 6.18 2.18
N VAL A 194 -3.32 5.45 3.13
CA VAL A 194 -2.85 4.12 3.54
C VAL A 194 -4.00 3.13 3.45
N ILE A 195 -3.76 2.02 2.79
CA ILE A 195 -4.62 0.84 2.82
C ILE A 195 -3.79 -0.40 3.14
N VAL A 196 -4.32 -1.25 4.00
CA VAL A 196 -3.69 -2.50 4.42
C VAL A 196 -4.65 -3.64 4.11
N LEU A 197 -4.10 -4.68 3.47
CA LEU A 197 -4.74 -5.97 3.26
C LEU A 197 -4.01 -6.94 4.18
N GLU A 198 -4.73 -7.49 5.16
CA GLU A 198 -4.19 -8.37 6.17
C GLU A 198 -4.83 -9.75 6.04
N GLY A 199 -4.04 -10.78 5.71
CA GLY A 199 -4.52 -12.14 5.54
C GLY A 199 -3.73 -13.15 6.36
N THR A 200 -4.42 -14.01 7.12
CA THR A 200 -3.78 -15.05 7.95
C THR A 200 -3.19 -16.20 7.14
N THR A 201 -3.47 -16.24 5.84
CA THR A 201 -2.86 -17.15 4.86
C THR A 201 -2.61 -16.41 3.55
N GLU A 202 -1.65 -16.89 2.75
CA GLU A 202 -1.28 -16.26 1.47
C GLU A 202 -2.40 -16.34 0.42
N ASP A 203 -3.20 -17.41 0.43
CA ASP A 203 -4.37 -17.53 -0.44
C ASP A 203 -5.49 -16.56 -0.01
N THR A 204 -5.71 -16.35 1.30
CA THR A 204 -6.69 -15.35 1.76
C THR A 204 -6.28 -13.94 1.35
N LEU A 205 -4.98 -13.62 1.44
CA LEU A 205 -4.45 -12.33 0.98
C LEU A 205 -4.70 -12.11 -0.53
N PHE A 206 -4.64 -13.16 -1.34
CA PHE A 206 -5.05 -13.10 -2.75
C PHE A 206 -6.55 -12.79 -2.89
N VAL A 207 -7.40 -13.44 -2.11
CA VAL A 207 -8.86 -13.20 -2.13
C VAL A 207 -9.21 -11.77 -1.71
N GLU A 208 -8.48 -11.18 -0.77
CA GLU A 208 -8.64 -9.77 -0.40
C GLU A 208 -8.35 -8.81 -1.55
N VAL A 209 -7.33 -9.10 -2.36
CA VAL A 209 -7.03 -8.32 -3.58
C VAL A 209 -8.19 -8.44 -4.59
N LEU A 210 -8.77 -9.63 -4.75
CA LEU A 210 -9.95 -9.81 -5.61
C LEU A 210 -11.16 -9.01 -5.11
N LEU A 211 -11.34 -8.94 -3.79
CA LEU A 211 -12.39 -8.11 -3.20
C LEU A 211 -12.14 -6.62 -3.48
N ILE A 212 -10.91 -6.13 -3.33
CA ILE A 212 -10.54 -4.75 -3.71
C ILE A 212 -10.86 -4.48 -5.18
N LYS A 213 -10.46 -5.38 -6.08
CA LYS A 213 -10.77 -5.27 -7.51
C LYS A 213 -12.27 -5.17 -7.77
N THR A 214 -13.06 -6.01 -7.09
CA THR A 214 -14.53 -6.01 -7.20
C THR A 214 -15.13 -4.69 -6.70
N ILE A 215 -14.65 -4.18 -5.55
CA ILE A 215 -15.08 -2.89 -4.99
C ILE A 215 -14.81 -1.77 -6.01
N ILE A 216 -13.60 -1.73 -6.59
CA ILE A 216 -13.23 -0.74 -7.61
C ILE A 216 -14.14 -0.83 -8.83
N SER A 217 -14.34 -2.04 -9.37
CA SER A 217 -15.10 -2.27 -10.62
C SER A 217 -16.60 -2.01 -10.46
N SER A 218 -17.19 -2.35 -9.30
CA SER A 218 -18.62 -2.16 -9.04
C SER A 218 -19.08 -0.70 -9.08
N GLN A 219 -18.14 0.24 -9.03
CA GLN A 219 -18.37 1.69 -8.98
C GLN A 219 -17.91 2.40 -10.28
N VAL A 220 -17.63 1.64 -11.35
CA VAL A 220 -17.48 2.17 -12.71
C VAL A 220 -18.81 1.91 -13.43
N LYS A 221 -19.73 2.87 -13.34
CA LYS A 221 -20.91 2.97 -14.21
C LYS A 221 -20.66 4.04 -15.25
#